data_AF-A0A3Q0H7K1-F1
#
_entry.id   AF-A0A3Q0H7K1-F1
#
_cell.length_a   1.000
_cell.length_b   1.000
_cell.length_c   1.000
_cell.angle_alpha   90.00
_cell.angle_beta   90.00
_cell.angle_gamma   90.00
#
_symmetry.space_group_name_H-M   'P 1'
#
loop_
_entity.id
_entity.type
_entity.pdbx_description
1 polymer ?
#
loop_
_entity_poly.entity_id
_entity_poly.type
_entity_poly.pdbx_seq_one_letter_code
_entity_poly.pdbx_strand_id
1 'polypeptide(L)'
;MISTPRRNTDWCIFQMLEDPDELAVLEEIQQELIFQEQLTIEEYEQSLQFDEKCLNAMLDGLDAGSKVICPVCKSCLCPGTHFCPVSRNDLTVMSHLVLCQCGLHICTKGMTEQKLRSLLEDSLTEHGHRCLHNPEFSITSGMEEEASLLMSCLICDSWTVIL
;
A
#
# COMPACT_ATOMS: atom_id res chain seq x y z
N MET A 1 -34.78 -11.65 -75.87
CA MET A 1 -35.14 -11.66 -74.44
C MET A 1 -33.85 -11.70 -73.63
N ILE A 2 -33.67 -10.65 -72.83
CA ILE A 2 -32.94 -10.56 -71.56
C ILE A 2 -31.46 -10.96 -71.58
N SER A 3 -30.63 -9.96 -71.83
CA SER A 3 -29.28 -9.82 -71.30
C SER A 3 -29.33 -9.37 -69.83
N THR A 4 -28.64 -10.08 -68.95
CA THR A 4 -28.35 -9.62 -67.58
C THR A 4 -26.84 -9.48 -67.41
N PRO A 5 -26.31 -8.29 -67.09
CA PRO A 5 -25.00 -8.16 -66.49
C PRO A 5 -25.16 -8.06 -64.97
N ARG A 6 -24.68 -9.07 -64.24
CA ARG A 6 -24.54 -9.02 -62.79
C ARG A 6 -23.05 -9.10 -62.47
N ARG A 7 -22.41 -7.94 -62.36
CA ARG A 7 -21.10 -7.70 -61.73
C ARG A 7 -20.80 -6.20 -61.88
N ASN A 8 -21.27 -5.38 -60.94
CA ASN A 8 -20.91 -3.96 -60.90
C ASN A 8 -20.82 -3.37 -59.48
N THR A 9 -21.03 -4.16 -58.43
CA THR A 9 -20.96 -3.67 -57.04
C THR A 9 -19.56 -3.75 -56.42
N ASP A 10 -18.68 -4.60 -56.94
CA ASP A 10 -17.33 -4.78 -56.36
C ASP A 10 -16.32 -3.73 -56.85
N TRP A 11 -16.60 -3.07 -57.97
CA TRP A 11 -15.72 -2.06 -58.57
C TRP A 11 -15.85 -0.66 -57.92
N CYS A 12 -17.02 -0.33 -57.36
CA CYS A 12 -17.23 0.97 -56.72
C CYS A 12 -16.50 1.09 -55.37
N ILE A 13 -16.28 -0.01 -54.65
CA ILE A 13 -15.58 0.02 -53.35
C ILE A 13 -14.07 0.22 -53.56
N PHE A 14 -13.50 -0.37 -54.63
CA PHE A 14 -12.08 -0.21 -54.95
C PHE A 14 -11.75 1.19 -55.50
N GLN A 15 -12.65 1.81 -56.28
CA GLN A 15 -12.40 3.15 -56.83
C GLN A 15 -12.54 4.29 -55.82
N MET A 16 -13.22 4.07 -54.68
CA MET A 16 -13.30 5.08 -53.62
C MET A 16 -12.05 5.14 -52.73
N LEU A 17 -11.15 4.16 -52.81
CA LEU A 17 -9.90 4.13 -52.02
C LEU A 17 -8.69 4.70 -52.77
N GLU A 18 -8.88 5.18 -54.01
CA GLU A 18 -7.81 5.66 -54.89
C GLU A 18 -7.84 7.18 -55.14
N ASP A 19 -8.76 7.93 -54.51
CA ASP A 19 -8.69 9.40 -54.59
C ASP A 19 -7.50 9.90 -53.76
N PRO A 20 -6.44 10.45 -54.40
CA PRO A 20 -5.23 10.85 -53.69
C PRO A 20 -5.48 11.93 -52.63
N ASP A 21 -6.53 12.75 -52.80
CA ASP A 21 -6.91 13.76 -51.83
C ASP A 21 -7.54 13.14 -50.57
N GLU A 22 -8.44 12.14 -50.71
CA GLU A 22 -8.99 11.39 -49.58
C GLU A 22 -7.91 10.57 -48.84
N LEU A 23 -6.97 9.99 -49.58
CA LEU A 23 -5.88 9.22 -48.99
C LEU A 23 -4.92 10.10 -48.16
N ALA A 24 -4.63 11.32 -48.63
CA ALA A 24 -3.81 12.28 -47.89
C ALA A 24 -4.48 12.71 -46.57
N VAL A 25 -5.81 12.90 -46.57
CA VAL A 25 -6.56 13.22 -45.35
C VAL A 25 -6.52 12.06 -44.35
N LEU A 26 -6.65 10.82 -44.82
CA LEU A 26 -6.53 9.65 -43.94
C LEU A 26 -5.13 9.50 -43.35
N GLU A 27 -4.08 9.81 -44.12
CA GLU A 27 -2.70 9.77 -43.64
C GLU A 27 -2.42 10.87 -42.59
N GLU A 28 -2.97 12.08 -42.77
CA GLU A 28 -2.90 13.16 -41.78
C GLU A 28 -3.62 12.76 -40.47
N ILE A 29 -4.83 12.20 -40.57
CA ILE A 29 -5.57 11.70 -39.40
C ILE A 29 -4.79 10.59 -38.70
N GLN A 30 -4.17 9.67 -39.45
CA GLN A 30 -3.40 8.58 -38.87
C GLN A 30 -2.15 9.10 -38.13
N GLN A 31 -1.46 10.09 -38.69
CA GLN A 31 -0.30 10.71 -38.04
C GLN A 31 -0.71 11.45 -36.76
N GLU A 32 -1.82 12.20 -36.79
CA GLU A 32 -2.34 12.89 -35.60
C GLU A 32 -2.74 11.90 -34.50
N LEU A 33 -3.39 10.79 -34.85
CA LEU A 33 -3.76 9.76 -33.88
C LEU A 33 -2.54 9.13 -33.22
N ILE A 34 -1.50 8.80 -33.99
CA ILE A 34 -0.24 8.26 -33.45
C ILE A 34 0.42 9.29 -32.53
N PHE A 35 0.43 10.56 -32.92
CA PHE A 35 1.01 11.63 -32.11
C PHE A 35 0.26 11.80 -30.78
N GLN A 36 -1.08 11.82 -30.81
CA GLN A 36 -1.90 11.92 -29.61
C GLN A 36 -1.77 10.70 -28.70
N GLU A 37 -1.66 9.50 -29.26
CA GLU A 37 -1.41 8.28 -28.48
C GLU A 37 -0.07 8.37 -27.74
N GLN A 38 1.00 8.83 -28.42
CA GLN A 38 2.32 9.03 -27.80
C GLN A 38 2.28 10.06 -26.67
N LEU A 39 1.62 11.21 -26.88
CA LEU A 39 1.44 12.22 -25.84
C LEU A 39 0.66 11.68 -24.64
N THR A 40 -0.38 10.89 -24.91
CA THR A 40 -1.18 10.26 -23.86
C THR A 40 -0.30 9.34 -23.02
N ILE A 41 0.53 8.50 -23.65
CA ILE A 41 1.45 7.61 -22.96
C ILE A 41 2.46 8.42 -22.13
N GLU A 42 3.08 9.46 -22.69
CA GLU A 42 4.02 10.32 -21.96
C GLU A 42 3.38 10.99 -20.74
N GLU A 43 2.13 11.47 -20.84
CA GLU A 43 1.40 12.06 -19.71
C GLU A 43 1.18 11.03 -18.59
N TYR A 44 0.81 9.79 -18.94
CA TYR A 44 0.67 8.71 -17.97
C TYR A 44 2.01 8.35 -17.32
N GLU A 45 3.09 8.25 -18.10
CA GLU A 45 4.42 7.95 -17.58
C GLU A 45 4.93 9.03 -16.64
N GLN A 46 4.71 10.32 -16.97
CA GLN A 46 5.05 11.44 -16.09
C GLN A 46 4.25 11.39 -14.78
N SER A 47 2.96 11.09 -14.85
CA SER A 47 2.09 10.93 -13.68
C SER A 47 2.57 9.78 -12.78
N LEU A 48 2.87 8.62 -13.38
CA LEU A 48 3.41 7.47 -12.67
C LEU A 48 4.75 7.78 -12.00
N GLN A 49 5.64 8.49 -12.70
CA GLN A 49 6.93 8.88 -12.15
C GLN A 49 6.77 9.85 -10.97
N PHE A 50 5.77 10.73 -11.00
CA PHE A 50 5.44 11.59 -9.87
C PHE A 50 4.94 10.78 -8.67
N ASP A 51 4.00 9.86 -8.90
CA ASP A 51 3.45 8.99 -7.86
C ASP A 51 4.53 8.12 -7.22
N GLU A 52 5.42 7.55 -8.04
CA GLU A 52 6.58 6.79 -7.57
C GLU A 52 7.52 7.65 -6.71
N LYS A 53 7.87 8.85 -7.16
CA LYS A 53 8.72 9.78 -6.39
C LYS A 53 8.07 10.16 -5.07
N CYS A 54 6.76 10.40 -5.06
CA CYS A 54 6.01 10.70 -3.85
C CYS A 54 6.04 9.52 -2.87
N LEU A 55 5.76 8.32 -3.36
CA LEU A 55 5.81 7.10 -2.56
C LEU A 55 7.21 6.86 -1.99
N ASN A 56 8.25 7.01 -2.80
CA ASN A 56 9.64 6.86 -2.37
C ASN A 56 10.00 7.88 -1.29
N ALA A 57 9.60 9.15 -1.43
CA ALA A 57 9.83 10.14 -0.39
C ALA A 57 9.09 9.82 0.93
N MET A 58 7.90 9.22 0.85
CA MET A 58 7.20 8.72 2.05
C MET A 58 7.93 7.53 2.68
N LEU A 59 8.46 6.62 1.87
CA LEU A 59 9.27 5.48 2.33
C LEU A 59 10.59 5.93 2.98
N ASP A 60 11.27 6.92 2.40
CA ASP A 60 12.48 7.52 2.99
C ASP A 60 12.20 8.15 4.36
N GLY A 61 11.00 8.73 4.53
CA GLY A 61 10.52 9.22 5.83
C GLY A 61 10.24 8.11 6.85
N LEU A 62 10.06 6.86 6.41
CA LEU A 62 9.91 5.67 7.25
C LEU A 62 11.23 4.94 7.51
N ASP A 63 12.21 5.05 6.60
CA ASP A 63 13.54 4.43 6.72
C ASP A 63 14.51 5.20 7.65
N ALA A 64 14.04 6.30 8.25
CA ALA A 64 14.78 7.08 9.24
C ALA A 64 14.86 6.36 10.61
N GLY A 65 15.55 5.23 10.64
CA GLY A 65 15.97 4.54 11.84
C GLY A 65 15.31 3.18 11.98
N SER A 66 16.14 2.17 12.21
CA SER A 66 15.82 0.79 12.57
C SER A 66 15.06 0.66 13.90
N LYS A 67 14.09 1.51 14.17
CA LYS A 67 13.35 1.58 15.42
C LYS A 67 12.05 0.80 15.29
N VAL A 68 11.58 0.24 16.40
CA VAL A 68 10.34 -0.52 16.42
C VAL A 68 9.22 0.44 16.79
N ILE A 69 8.27 0.68 15.89
CA ILE A 69 7.10 1.53 16.19
C ILE A 69 6.28 0.87 17.28
N CYS A 70 5.85 1.64 18.29
CA CYS A 70 5.02 1.12 19.37
C CYS A 70 3.67 0.60 18.83
N PRO A 71 3.35 -0.69 19.00
CA PRO A 71 2.14 -1.28 18.43
C PRO A 71 0.86 -0.79 19.14
N VAL A 72 0.98 -0.36 20.40
CA VAL A 72 -0.13 0.26 21.17
C VAL A 72 -0.41 1.69 20.71
N CYS A 73 0.62 2.46 20.33
CA CYS A 73 0.42 3.82 19.80
C CYS A 73 -0.28 3.84 18.44
N LYS A 74 -0.13 2.76 17.65
CA LYS A 74 -0.81 2.62 16.36
C LYS A 74 -2.32 2.42 16.51
N SER A 75 -2.77 1.78 17.60
CA SER A 75 -4.17 1.42 17.83
C SER A 75 -4.95 2.43 18.68
N CYS A 76 -4.33 3.49 19.18
CA CYS A 76 -4.96 4.44 20.10
C CYS A 76 -6.05 5.30 19.41
N LEU A 77 -7.27 4.75 19.30
CA LEU A 77 -8.49 5.49 19.02
C LEU A 77 -9.11 5.90 20.35
N CYS A 78 -8.69 7.02 20.93
CA CYS A 78 -9.43 7.63 22.05
C CYS A 78 -10.79 8.15 21.52
N PRO A 79 -11.94 7.59 21.92
CA PRO A 79 -13.23 8.12 21.53
C PRO A 79 -13.49 9.38 22.37
N GLY A 80 -13.45 10.57 21.75
CA GLY A 80 -13.98 11.80 22.36
C GLY A 80 -13.01 12.94 22.69
N THR A 81 -11.74 12.87 22.32
CA THR A 81 -10.81 14.01 22.46
C THR A 81 -10.18 14.37 21.11
N HIS A 82 -10.51 15.55 20.59
CA HIS A 82 -9.93 16.18 19.38
C HIS A 82 -8.43 16.55 19.54
N PHE A 83 -7.75 15.93 20.50
CA PHE A 83 -6.33 16.03 20.81
C PHE A 83 -5.91 14.67 21.39
N CYS A 84 -5.52 13.73 20.53
CA CYS A 84 -4.75 12.55 20.95
C CYS A 84 -3.26 12.94 20.83
N PRO A 85 -2.52 13.20 21.92
CA PRO A 85 -1.10 13.54 21.83
C PRO A 85 -0.21 12.32 21.56
N VAL A 86 -0.77 11.14 21.25
CA VAL A 86 0.02 9.95 20.94
C VAL A 86 0.53 10.08 19.51
N SER A 87 1.68 10.73 19.36
CA SER A 87 2.47 10.62 18.14
C SER A 87 2.77 9.14 17.87
N ARG A 88 3.03 8.78 16.61
CA ARG A 88 3.70 7.51 16.33
C ARG A 88 5.03 7.53 17.09
N ASN A 89 5.07 6.88 18.25
CA ASN A 89 6.26 6.82 19.08
C ASN A 89 7.00 5.52 18.79
N ASP A 90 8.31 5.63 18.66
CA ASP A 90 9.19 4.48 18.66
C ASP A 90 9.32 3.89 20.06
N LEU A 91 9.49 2.58 20.12
CA LEU A 91 9.92 1.87 21.32
C LEU A 91 11.41 2.10 21.53
N THR A 92 11.77 2.42 22.75
CA THR A 92 13.15 2.36 23.23
C THR A 92 13.35 0.98 23.83
N VAL A 93 14.23 0.17 23.23
CA VAL A 93 14.53 -1.18 23.69
C VAL A 93 15.91 -1.21 24.34
N MET A 94 15.92 -1.51 25.63
CA MET A 94 17.12 -1.79 26.41
C MET A 94 17.17 -3.29 26.73
N SER A 95 18.35 -3.78 27.11
CA SER A 95 18.57 -5.22 27.41
C SER A 95 17.60 -5.80 28.43
N HIS A 96 17.02 -4.97 29.29
CA HIS A 96 16.15 -5.38 30.39
C HIS A 96 14.80 -4.65 30.43
N LEU A 97 14.53 -3.79 29.46
CA LEU A 97 13.39 -2.88 29.52
C LEU A 97 12.95 -2.46 28.12
N VAL A 98 11.64 -2.47 27.88
CA VAL A 98 11.02 -1.89 26.69
C VAL A 98 10.10 -0.77 27.14
N LEU A 99 10.28 0.43 26.57
CA LEU A 99 9.53 1.61 26.96
C LEU A 99 9.04 2.45 25.78
N CYS A 100 7.89 3.10 25.95
CA CYS A 100 7.31 4.07 25.01
C CYS A 100 6.87 5.33 25.75
N GLN A 101 6.89 6.46 25.06
CA GLN A 101 6.37 7.73 25.59
C GLN A 101 4.84 7.72 25.83
N CYS A 102 4.10 6.74 25.29
CA CYS A 102 2.69 6.53 25.63
C CYS A 102 2.47 5.94 27.03
N GLY A 103 3.54 5.58 27.75
CA GLY A 103 3.47 4.95 29.08
C GLY A 103 3.66 3.43 29.07
N LEU A 104 3.92 2.81 27.92
CA LEU A 104 4.31 1.40 27.87
C LEU A 104 5.65 1.22 28.61
N HIS A 105 5.68 0.27 29.55
CA HIS A 105 6.86 -0.07 30.33
C HIS A 105 6.84 -1.56 30.68
N ILE A 106 7.72 -2.35 30.07
CA ILE A 106 7.77 -3.81 30.18
C ILE A 106 9.18 -4.24 30.57
N CYS A 107 9.33 -4.81 31.76
CA CYS A 107 10.59 -5.40 32.22
C CYS A 107 10.83 -6.72 31.47
N THR A 108 12.00 -6.86 30.84
CA THR A 108 12.38 -8.08 30.09
C THR A 108 13.79 -8.50 30.46
N LYS A 109 14.29 -9.64 29.95
CA LYS A 109 15.69 -10.07 30.13
C LYS A 109 16.32 -10.43 28.79
N GLY A 110 17.43 -9.79 28.46
CA GLY A 110 18.16 -10.02 27.21
C GLY A 110 17.38 -9.63 25.95
N MET A 111 16.60 -8.55 26.02
CA MET A 111 15.82 -8.06 24.89
C MET A 111 16.65 -7.11 24.00
N THR A 112 16.49 -7.23 22.69
CA THR A 112 17.11 -6.35 21.70
C THR A 112 16.04 -5.86 20.72
N GLU A 113 16.27 -4.73 20.06
CA GLU A 113 15.35 -4.21 19.05
C GLU A 113 15.05 -5.25 17.96
N GLN A 114 16.07 -5.97 17.51
CA GLN A 114 15.92 -7.02 16.50
C GLN A 114 15.07 -8.19 17.02
N LYS A 115 15.31 -8.66 18.25
CA LYS A 115 14.54 -9.75 18.84
C LYS A 115 13.08 -9.36 19.01
N LEU A 116 12.82 -8.14 19.50
CA LEU A 116 11.46 -7.62 19.64
C LEU A 116 10.77 -7.49 18.28
N ARG A 117 11.48 -6.98 17.27
CA ARG A 117 10.98 -6.87 15.90
C ARG A 117 10.57 -8.23 15.35
N SER A 118 11.45 -9.23 15.42
CA SER A 118 11.15 -10.59 14.96
C SER A 118 9.94 -11.18 15.70
N LEU A 119 9.85 -11.01 17.03
CA LEU A 119 8.69 -11.50 17.80
C LEU A 119 7.37 -10.89 17.33
N LEU A 120 7.35 -9.58 17.06
CA LEU A 120 6.16 -8.88 16.55
C LEU A 120 5.83 -9.32 15.13
N GLU A 121 6.82 -9.41 14.24
CA GLU A 121 6.66 -9.83 12.85
C GLU A 121 6.18 -11.27 12.75
N ASP A 122 6.76 -12.19 13.51
CA ASP A 122 6.39 -13.61 13.53
C ASP A 122 4.95 -13.77 14.03
N SER A 123 4.59 -13.08 15.11
CA SER A 123 3.23 -13.14 15.67
C SER A 123 2.18 -12.57 14.72
N LEU A 124 2.48 -11.44 14.06
CA LEU A 124 1.61 -10.83 13.06
C LEU A 124 1.49 -11.71 11.81
N THR A 125 2.58 -12.32 11.37
CA THR A 125 2.62 -13.22 10.22
C THR A 125 1.78 -14.48 10.50
N GLU A 126 1.97 -15.09 11.67
CA GLU A 126 1.20 -16.27 12.08
C GLU A 126 -0.31 -15.98 12.12
N HIS A 127 -0.69 -14.82 12.68
CA HIS A 127 -2.07 -14.36 12.66
C HIS A 127 -2.56 -14.12 11.22
N GLY A 128 -1.75 -13.46 10.39
CA GLY A 128 -2.04 -13.12 9.00
C GLY A 128 -2.35 -14.33 8.11
N HIS A 129 -1.78 -15.50 8.41
CA HIS A 129 -2.11 -16.74 7.71
C HIS A 129 -3.55 -17.21 7.95
N ARG A 130 -4.17 -16.81 9.07
CA ARG A 130 -5.53 -17.22 9.47
C ARG A 130 -6.56 -16.11 9.33
N CYS A 131 -6.14 -14.85 9.44
CA CYS A 131 -7.01 -13.69 9.51
C CYS A 131 -6.35 -12.45 8.87
N LEU A 132 -7.07 -11.78 7.98
CA LEU A 132 -6.61 -10.55 7.29
C LEU A 132 -6.88 -9.27 8.09
N HIS A 133 -7.54 -9.37 9.25
CA HIS A 133 -7.78 -8.22 10.11
C HIS A 133 -6.52 -7.84 10.89
N ASN A 134 -6.38 -6.55 11.19
CA ASN A 134 -5.30 -6.09 12.05
C ASN A 134 -5.64 -6.46 13.51
N PRO A 135 -4.76 -7.15 14.24
CA PRO A 135 -4.94 -7.38 15.66
C PRO A 135 -4.70 -6.09 16.45
N GLU A 136 -5.34 -6.01 17.62
CA GLU A 136 -5.17 -4.95 18.61
C GLU A 136 -4.10 -5.33 19.63
N PHE A 137 -3.31 -4.34 20.03
CA PHE A 137 -2.28 -4.50 21.05
C PHE A 137 -2.69 -3.79 22.33
N SER A 138 -2.55 -4.48 23.45
CA SER A 138 -2.85 -3.96 24.78
C SER A 138 -1.76 -4.35 25.78
N ILE A 139 -1.72 -3.64 26.90
CA ILE A 139 -0.82 -3.94 28.01
C ILE A 139 -1.65 -4.56 29.13
N THR A 140 -1.20 -5.69 29.65
CA THR A 140 -1.80 -6.33 30.81
C THR A 140 -0.88 -6.18 32.01
N SER A 141 -1.33 -5.53 33.08
CA SER A 141 -0.60 -5.47 34.35
C SER A 141 -1.08 -6.59 35.28
N GLY A 142 -0.20 -7.55 35.60
CA GLY A 142 -0.48 -8.54 36.64
C GLY A 142 -0.45 -7.92 38.05
N MET A 143 -1.15 -8.54 39.01
CA MET A 143 -1.15 -8.12 40.42
C MET A 143 0.22 -8.22 41.11
N GLU A 144 1.22 -8.88 40.49
CA GLU A 144 2.56 -9.12 41.07
C GLU A 144 3.72 -8.77 40.10
N GLU A 145 3.64 -7.59 39.47
CA GLU A 145 4.80 -6.75 39.08
C GLU A 145 5.31 -6.74 37.62
N GLU A 146 4.85 -7.59 36.71
CA GLU A 146 5.31 -7.54 35.31
C GLU A 146 4.16 -7.22 34.34
N ALA A 147 4.30 -6.09 33.65
CA ALA A 147 3.41 -5.71 32.56
C ALA A 147 3.76 -6.52 31.31
N SER A 148 2.77 -7.10 30.65
CA SER A 148 2.93 -7.91 29.45
C SER A 148 2.31 -7.24 28.22
N LEU A 149 2.89 -7.48 27.05
CA LEU A 149 2.34 -7.03 25.78
C LEU A 149 1.46 -8.13 25.19
N LEU A 150 0.17 -7.83 25.02
CA LEU A 150 -0.80 -8.76 24.46
C LEU A 150 -1.21 -8.32 23.05
N MET A 151 -1.25 -9.29 22.13
CA MET A 151 -1.88 -9.17 20.82
C MET A 151 -3.21 -9.91 20.86
N SER A 152 -4.30 -9.29 20.40
CA SER A 152 -5.64 -9.89 20.37
C SER A 152 -6.40 -9.52 19.11
N CYS A 153 -7.26 -10.40 18.60
CA CYS A 153 -8.10 -10.12 17.45
C CYS A 153 -9.55 -10.50 17.75
N LEU A 154 -10.45 -9.53 17.67
CA LEU A 154 -11.89 -9.71 17.95
C LEU A 154 -12.64 -10.51 16.87
N ILE A 155 -12.02 -10.74 15.71
CA ILE A 155 -12.69 -11.42 14.58
C ILE A 155 -12.46 -12.92 14.60
N CYS A 156 -11.25 -13.35 14.94
CA CYS A 156 -10.88 -14.77 15.00
C CYS A 156 -10.70 -15.27 16.44
N ASP A 157 -11.02 -14.43 17.43
CA ASP A 157 -10.88 -14.69 18.88
C ASP A 157 -9.48 -15.19 19.29
N SER A 158 -8.45 -14.87 18.50
CA SER A 158 -7.07 -15.23 18.81
C SER A 158 -6.45 -14.22 19.77
N TRP A 159 -5.65 -14.71 20.71
CA TRP A 159 -4.82 -13.86 21.55
C TRP A 159 -3.46 -14.52 21.81
N THR A 160 -2.42 -13.70 21.90
CA THR A 160 -1.03 -14.14 22.07
C THR A 160 -0.30 -13.15 22.97
N VAL A 161 0.37 -13.64 24.01
CA VAL A 161 1.30 -12.85 24.81
C VAL A 161 2.63 -12.76 24.08
N ILE A 162 3.09 -11.55 23.80
CA ILE A 162 4.31 -11.28 23.06
C ILE A 162 5.50 -11.11 24.02
N LEU A 163 5.29 -10.39 25.13
CA LEU A 163 6.27 -10.08 26.16
C LEU A 163 5.67 -10.26 27.55
#